data_AF-A0A3N5K8I1-F1
#
_entry.id   AF-A0A3N5K8I1-F1
#
_cell.length_a   1.000
_cell.length_b   1.000
_cell.length_c   1.000
_cell.angle_alpha   90.00
_cell.angle_beta   90.00
_cell.angle_gamma   90.00
#
_symmetry.space_group_name_H-M   'P 1'
#
loop_
_entity.id
_entity.type
_entity.pdbx_description
1 polymer ?
#
loop_
_entity_poly.entity_id
_entity_poly.type
_entity_poly.pdbx_seq_one_letter_code
_entity_poly.pdbx_strand_id
1 'polypeptide(L)'
;MAAPQQPAGIDVPLLESLVKKHFGAESTGKLAWSVTKGRYVRSDVPRRLAVPQKLFGIRLWWHTVGELSENIGFRLELWRPEYLSQATALVTEYNAATQGAKLELSPSAMLAPVGRRPAVA
;
A
#
# COMPACT_ATOMS: atom_id res chain seq x y z
N MET A 1 12.06 -20.63 7.29
CA MET A 1 11.56 -19.47 6.54
C MET A 1 10.06 -19.66 6.38
N ALA A 2 9.24 -18.88 7.09
CA ALA A 2 7.78 -19.01 6.99
C ALA A 2 7.33 -18.47 5.64
N ALA A 3 6.63 -19.30 4.85
CA ALA A 3 5.93 -18.83 3.66
C ALA A 3 4.97 -17.71 4.07
N PRO A 4 4.90 -16.59 3.32
CA PRO A 4 3.90 -15.57 3.60
C PRO A 4 2.53 -16.20 3.43
N GLN A 5 1.88 -16.52 4.55
CA GLN A 5 0.54 -17.08 4.55
C GLN A 5 -0.38 -16.06 3.91
N GLN A 6 -1.12 -16.50 2.89
CA GLN A 6 -2.13 -15.67 2.26
C GLN A 6 -3.16 -15.28 3.33
N PRO A 7 -3.42 -13.99 3.53
CA PRO A 7 -4.39 -13.54 4.53
C PRO A 7 -5.71 -14.30 4.40
N ALA A 8 -6.18 -14.92 5.48
CA ALA A 8 -7.48 -15.55 5.50
C ALA A 8 -8.58 -14.47 5.34
N GLY A 9 -9.29 -14.51 4.21
CA GLY A 9 -10.44 -13.63 3.95
C GLY A 9 -10.13 -12.31 3.24
N ILE A 10 -8.91 -12.11 2.70
CA ILE A 10 -8.63 -10.96 1.83
C ILE A 10 -8.88 -11.32 0.37
N ASP A 11 -9.74 -10.53 -0.26
CA ASP A 11 -9.97 -10.63 -1.69
C ASP A 11 -8.85 -9.89 -2.44
N VAL A 12 -7.75 -10.62 -2.63
CA VAL A 12 -6.56 -10.15 -3.36
C VAL A 12 -6.86 -9.72 -4.80
N PRO A 13 -7.64 -10.46 -5.61
CA PRO A 13 -7.98 -10.01 -6.96
C PRO A 13 -8.87 -8.75 -6.96
N LEU A 14 -9.83 -8.62 -6.03
CA LEU A 14 -10.62 -7.39 -5.87
C LEU A 14 -9.72 -6.21 -5.51
N LEU A 15 -8.83 -6.37 -4.53
CA LEU A 15 -7.89 -5.33 -4.13
C LEU A 15 -7.02 -4.87 -5.30
N GLU A 16 -6.42 -5.80 -6.05
CA GLU A 16 -5.57 -5.46 -7.19
C GLU A 16 -6.35 -4.75 -8.31
N SER A 17 -7.61 -5.13 -8.52
CA SER A 17 -8.51 -4.45 -9.46
C SER A 17 -8.77 -3.00 -9.03
N LEU A 18 -9.08 -2.78 -7.75
CA LEU A 18 -9.32 -1.44 -7.20
C LEU A 18 -8.04 -0.58 -7.17
N VAL A 19 -6.89 -1.18 -6.87
CA VAL A 19 -5.58 -0.50 -6.99
C VAL A 19 -5.41 0.03 -8.40
N LYS A 20 -5.64 -0.79 -9.42
CA LYS A 20 -5.53 -0.36 -10.81
C LYS A 20 -6.55 0.70 -11.19
N LYS A 21 -7.77 0.60 -10.66
CA LYS A 21 -8.84 1.57 -10.88
C LYS A 21 -8.48 2.96 -10.34
N HIS A 22 -7.99 3.05 -9.11
CA HIS A 22 -7.74 4.33 -8.44
C HIS A 22 -6.34 4.90 -8.66
N PHE A 23 -5.33 4.05 -8.87
CA PHE A 23 -3.93 4.44 -8.97
C PHE A 23 -3.36 4.23 -10.39
N GLY A 24 -4.16 3.76 -11.34
CA GLY A 24 -3.78 3.53 -12.74
C GLY A 24 -3.47 2.06 -13.05
N ALA A 25 -3.69 1.66 -14.31
CA ALA A 25 -3.68 0.26 -14.75
C ALA A 25 -2.38 -0.51 -14.51
N GLU A 26 -1.26 0.20 -14.39
CA GLU A 26 0.07 -0.35 -14.14
C GLU A 26 0.43 -0.42 -12.65
N SER A 27 -0.38 0.17 -11.76
CA SER A 27 -0.16 0.13 -10.32
C SER A 27 -0.48 -1.25 -9.74
N THR A 28 0.11 -1.58 -8.60
CA THR A 28 -0.05 -2.89 -7.96
C THR A 28 0.08 -2.80 -6.43
N GLY A 29 -0.72 -3.60 -5.72
CA GLY A 29 -0.63 -3.84 -4.28
C GLY A 29 0.29 -5.02 -3.90
N LYS A 30 0.88 -5.67 -4.92
CA LYS A 30 1.59 -6.93 -4.82
C LYS A 30 3.11 -6.78 -4.94
N LEU A 31 3.69 -5.75 -4.32
CA LEU A 31 5.13 -5.53 -4.31
C LEU A 31 5.73 -5.86 -2.95
N ALA A 32 6.83 -6.61 -2.94
CA ALA A 32 7.61 -6.87 -1.74
C ALA A 32 9.09 -6.54 -2.00
N TRP A 33 9.78 -6.05 -0.97
CA TRP A 33 11.23 -5.85 -1.03
C TRP A 33 11.94 -7.20 -0.88
N SER A 34 12.73 -7.60 -1.87
CA SER A 34 13.58 -8.78 -1.78
C SER A 34 14.95 -8.36 -1.25
N VAL A 35 15.25 -8.72 0.00
CA VAL A 35 16.55 -8.46 0.64
C VAL A 35 17.68 -9.13 -0.15
N THR A 36 17.47 -10.38 -0.58
CA THR A 36 18.44 -11.14 -1.37
C THR A 36 18.73 -10.55 -2.75
N LYS A 37 17.76 -9.89 -3.37
CA LYS A 37 17.94 -9.26 -4.71
C LYS A 37 18.17 -7.75 -4.64
N GLY A 38 18.16 -7.15 -3.46
CA GLY A 38 18.29 -5.71 -3.25
C GLY A 38 17.29 -4.88 -4.05
N ARG A 39 16.11 -5.44 -4.36
CA ARG A 39 15.12 -4.79 -5.24
C ARG A 39 13.71 -5.24 -4.93
N TYR A 40 12.75 -4.46 -5.40
CA TYR A 40 11.34 -4.83 -5.37
C TYR A 40 11.02 -5.97 -6.34
N VAL A 41 10.25 -6.94 -5.88
CA VAL A 41 9.75 -8.08 -6.66
C VAL A 41 8.24 -8.21 -6.48
N ARG A 42 7.58 -8.84 -7.44
CA ARG A 42 6.17 -9.20 -7.29
C ARG A 42 6.01 -10.23 -6.16
N SER A 43 4.94 -10.07 -5.40
CA SER A 43 4.53 -10.91 -4.28
C SER A 43 3.17 -11.52 -4.61
N ASP A 44 2.92 -12.76 -4.21
CA ASP A 44 1.59 -13.38 -4.37
C ASP A 44 0.57 -12.78 -3.39
N VAL A 45 1.06 -12.26 -2.26
CA VAL A 45 0.25 -11.62 -1.22
C VAL A 45 0.36 -10.08 -1.28
N PRO A 46 -0.71 -9.35 -0.91
CA PRO A 46 -0.69 -7.90 -0.79
C PRO A 46 0.34 -7.47 0.26
N ARG A 47 1.26 -6.59 -0.13
CA ARG A 47 2.39 -6.17 0.71
C ARG A 47 2.62 -4.67 0.59
N ARG A 48 2.87 -4.17 -0.61
CA ARG A 48 3.07 -2.73 -0.84
C ARG A 48 2.27 -2.26 -2.02
N LEU A 49 1.64 -1.12 -1.82
CA LEU A 49 1.00 -0.35 -2.87
C LEU A 49 2.08 0.48 -3.57
N ALA A 50 2.26 0.27 -4.86
CA ALA A 50 3.17 1.06 -5.67
C ALA A 50 2.55 1.50 -6.98
N VAL A 51 2.97 2.70 -7.39
CA VAL A 51 2.62 3.32 -8.65
C VAL A 51 3.87 3.38 -9.54
N PRO A 52 3.73 3.23 -10.87
CA PRO A 52 4.85 3.37 -11.77
C PRO A 52 5.29 4.83 -11.82
N GLN A 53 6.55 5.11 -11.51
CA GLN A 53 7.12 6.43 -11.77
C GLN A 53 7.66 6.45 -13.19
N LYS A 54 7.07 7.33 -14.01
CA LYS A 54 7.36 7.46 -15.43
C LYS A 54 8.06 8.77 -15.73
N LEU A 55 8.98 8.71 -16.69
CA LEU A 55 9.58 9.89 -17.33
C LEU A 55 9.44 9.69 -18.84
N PHE A 56 8.84 10.67 -19.54
CA PHE A 56 8.53 10.58 -20.98
C PHE A 56 7.77 9.30 -21.38
N GLY A 57 6.84 8.83 -20.55
CA GLY A 57 6.05 7.62 -20.81
C GLY A 57 6.77 6.29 -20.50
N ILE A 58 8.08 6.33 -20.20
CA ILE A 58 8.87 5.15 -19.84
C ILE A 58 8.85 4.95 -18.33
N ARG A 59 8.49 3.75 -17.86
CA ARG A 59 8.55 3.39 -16.43
C ARG A 59 10.01 3.22 -16.00
N LEU A 60 10.51 4.16 -15.20
CA LEU A 60 11.87 4.10 -14.66
C LEU A 60 11.97 3.15 -13.46
N TRP A 61 10.99 3.21 -12.56
CA TRP A 61 11.00 2.53 -11.26
C TRP A 61 9.61 2.51 -10.63
N TRP A 62 9.46 1.74 -9.56
CA TRP A 62 8.26 1.72 -8.73
C TRP A 62 8.37 2.75 -7.61
N HIS A 63 7.34 3.56 -7.46
CA HIS A 63 7.19 4.47 -6.34
C HIS A 63 6.19 3.86 -5.34
N THR A 64 6.69 3.47 -4.16
CA THR A 64 5.82 2.93 -3.11
C THR A 64 5.05 4.06 -2.44
N VAL A 65 3.73 3.98 -2.48
CA VAL A 65 2.83 4.98 -1.90
C VAL A 65 2.33 4.57 -0.52
N GLY A 66 2.39 3.28 -0.20
CA GLY A 66 2.00 2.74 1.10
C GLY A 66 2.30 1.26 1.27
N GLU A 67 2.06 0.77 2.46
CA GLU A 67 2.22 -0.63 2.85
C GLU A 67 0.89 -1.22 3.31
N LEU A 68 0.63 -2.46 2.88
CA LEU A 68 -0.50 -3.26 3.31
C LEU A 68 0.03 -4.19 4.39
N SER A 69 -0.42 -3.99 5.62
CA SER A 69 -0.01 -4.75 6.79
C SER A 69 -1.19 -5.51 7.38
N GLU A 70 -0.90 -6.66 7.96
CA GLU A 70 -1.88 -7.56 8.59
C GLU A 70 -1.67 -7.66 10.12
N ASN A 71 -0.62 -7.02 10.66
CA ASN A 71 -0.20 -7.21 12.04
C ASN A 71 -1.24 -6.76 13.08
N ILE A 72 -2.14 -5.85 12.72
CA ILE A 72 -3.22 -5.33 13.60
C ILE A 72 -4.50 -5.18 12.76
N GLY A 73 -4.87 -6.23 12.03
CA GLY A 73 -5.93 -6.19 11.01
C GLY A 73 -5.41 -5.75 9.64
N PHE A 74 -6.23 -5.88 8.59
CA PHE A 74 -5.83 -5.54 7.24
C PHE A 74 -5.85 -4.03 7.04
N ARG A 75 -4.67 -3.41 6.97
CA ARG A 75 -4.51 -1.95 6.97
C ARG A 75 -3.62 -1.50 5.83
N LEU A 76 -4.03 -0.43 5.15
CA LEU A 76 -3.22 0.35 4.22
C LEU A 76 -2.60 1.52 4.97
N GLU A 77 -1.30 1.44 5.24
CA GLU A 77 -0.50 2.55 5.73
C GLU A 77 -0.06 3.41 4.55
N LEU A 78 -0.64 4.60 4.42
CA LEU A 78 -0.33 5.52 3.32
C LEU A 78 0.82 6.44 3.71
N TRP A 79 1.93 6.40 2.95
CA TRP A 79 3.11 7.24 3.21
C TRP A 79 3.10 8.56 2.43
N ARG A 80 2.23 8.67 1.43
CA ARG A 80 2.17 9.81 0.51
C ARG A 80 0.79 10.47 0.60
N PRO A 81 0.67 11.67 1.20
CA PRO A 81 -0.62 12.31 1.41
C PRO A 81 -1.31 12.74 0.10
N GLU A 82 -0.55 12.94 -0.98
CA GLU A 82 -1.08 13.27 -2.31
C GLU A 82 -2.02 12.17 -2.86
N TYR A 83 -1.87 10.92 -2.38
CA TYR A 83 -2.71 9.80 -2.75
C TYR A 83 -3.86 9.53 -1.75
N LEU A 84 -4.10 10.42 -0.79
CA LEU A 84 -5.09 10.21 0.27
C LEU A 84 -6.51 10.06 -0.28
N SER A 85 -6.87 10.83 -1.30
CA SER A 85 -8.19 10.74 -1.93
C SER A 85 -8.39 9.39 -2.62
N GLN A 86 -7.39 8.95 -3.39
CA GLN A 86 -7.39 7.66 -4.09
C GLN A 86 -7.40 6.50 -3.10
N ALA A 87 -6.62 6.59 -2.02
CA ALA A 87 -6.56 5.57 -0.97
C ALA A 87 -7.88 5.49 -0.20
N THR A 88 -8.50 6.62 0.13
CA THR A 88 -9.83 6.66 0.76
C THR A 88 -10.87 6.01 -0.13
N ALA A 89 -10.93 6.38 -1.41
CA ALA A 89 -11.86 5.78 -2.36
C ALA A 89 -11.66 4.27 -2.51
N LEU A 90 -10.40 3.82 -2.62
CA LEU A 90 -10.06 2.41 -2.66
C LEU A 90 -10.55 1.65 -1.43
N VAL A 91 -10.34 2.19 -0.22
CA VAL A 91 -10.77 1.57 1.03
C VAL A 91 -12.29 1.50 1.11
N THR A 92 -12.99 2.58 0.76
CA THR A 92 -14.46 2.62 0.74
C THR A 92 -15.03 1.59 -0.23
N GLU A 93 -14.52 1.55 -1.47
CA GLU A 93 -14.99 0.60 -2.48
C GLU A 93 -14.66 -0.85 -2.12
N TYR A 94 -13.46 -1.11 -1.61
CA TYR A 94 -13.08 -2.45 -1.16
C TYR A 94 -13.99 -2.91 -0.01
N ASN A 95 -14.25 -2.05 0.98
CA ASN A 95 -15.11 -2.38 2.11
C ASN A 95 -16.59 -2.56 1.73
N ALA A 96 -17.05 -1.88 0.67
CA ALA A 96 -18.39 -2.07 0.13
C ALA A 96 -18.53 -3.39 -0.64
N ALA A 97 -17.49 -3.79 -1.37
CA ALA A 97 -17.50 -4.99 -2.21
C ALA A 97 -17.06 -6.28 -1.47
N THR A 98 -16.28 -6.16 -0.40
CA THR A 98 -15.78 -7.33 0.34
C THR A 98 -16.75 -7.81 1.42
N GLN A 99 -17.00 -9.11 1.42
CA GLN A 99 -17.64 -9.83 2.54
C GLN A 99 -16.61 -10.37 3.55
N GLY A 100 -15.32 -10.25 3.23
CA GLY A 100 -14.21 -10.74 4.05
C GLY A 100 -13.60 -9.66 4.95
N ALA A 101 -12.28 -9.72 5.12
CA ALA A 101 -11.54 -8.80 5.96
C ALA A 101 -11.68 -7.36 5.44
N LYS A 102 -12.08 -6.44 6.33
CA LYS A 102 -12.18 -5.01 6.03
C LYS A 102 -10.79 -4.38 5.98
N LEU A 103 -10.60 -3.47 5.04
CA LEU A 103 -9.40 -2.67 4.88
C LEU A 103 -9.54 -1.38 5.70
N GLU A 104 -8.55 -1.09 6.53
CA GLU A 104 -8.44 0.20 7.22
C GLU A 104 -7.46 1.11 6.50
N LEU A 105 -7.72 2.41 6.47
CA LEU A 105 -6.77 3.41 5.98
C LEU A 105 -6.08 4.08 7.17
N SER A 106 -4.76 3.98 7.22
CA SER A 106 -3.94 4.72 8.17
C SER A 106 -3.02 5.67 7.40
N PRO A 107 -3.37 6.96 7.25
CA PRO A 107 -2.42 7.92 6.74
C PRO A 107 -1.27 8.03 7.73
N SER A 108 -0.06 7.71 7.27
CA SER A 108 1.13 7.81 8.10
C SER A 108 1.33 9.28 8.49
N ALA A 109 1.34 9.55 9.79
CA ALA A 109 1.66 10.84 10.36
C ALA A 109 3.17 11.18 10.25
N MET A 110 3.90 10.64 9.26
CA MET A 110 5.28 11.04 8.94
C MET A 110 5.37 12.46 8.32
N LEU A 111 4.32 13.29 8.49
CA LEU A 111 4.33 14.74 8.34
C LEU A 111 3.89 15.47 9.63
N ALA A 112 3.98 14.84 10.80
CA ALA A 112 4.24 15.63 12.00
C ALA A 112 5.71 16.10 11.90
N PRO A 113 6.01 17.40 11.92
CA PRO A 113 7.39 17.84 12.02
C PRO A 113 7.95 17.23 13.30
N VAL A 114 8.98 16.39 13.18
CA VAL A 114 9.88 16.10 14.30
C VAL A 114 10.61 17.41 14.59
N GLY A 115 9.95 18.25 15.39
CA GLY A 115 10.27 19.66 15.53
C GLY A 115 9.55 20.29 16.70
N ARG A 116 9.60 19.64 17.87
CA ARG A 116 9.60 20.29 19.19
C ARG A 116 9.97 19.23 20.24
N ARG A 117 11.27 19.08 20.47
CA ARG A 117 11.72 18.73 21.82
C ARG A 117 11.17 19.84 22.74
N PRO A 118 10.49 19.56 23.85
CA PRO A 118 10.38 20.56 24.89
C PRO A 118 11.81 20.85 25.35
N ALA A 119 12.26 22.09 25.16
CA ALA A 119 13.43 22.58 25.86
C ALA A 119 13.09 22.51 27.35
N VAL A 120 13.73 21.58 28.06
CA VAL A 120 13.82 21.63 29.51
C VAL A 120 14.62 22.89 29.83
N ALA A 121 13.95 23.84 30.47
CA ALA A 121 14.57 24.94 31.22
C ALA A 121 14.15 24.76 32.68
#